data_AF-A0A7U2N2Z7-F1
#
_entry.id   AF-A0A7U2N2Z7-F1
#
_cell.length_a   1.000
_cell.length_b   1.000
_cell.length_c   1.000
_cell.angle_alpha   90.00
_cell.angle_beta   90.00
_cell.angle_gamma   90.00
#
_symmetry.space_group_name_H-M   'P 1'
#
loop_
_entity.id
_entity.type
_entity.pdbx_description
1 polymer ?
#
loop_
_entity_poly.entity_id
_entity_poly.type
_entity_poly.pdbx_seq_one_letter_code
_entity_poly.pdbx_strand_id
1 'polypeptide(L)'
;MTELLSRAIECIGRGRQAKPDSPSADERIDSDLPYLSVLYTTTCIISASLHMSLIFSCLLSENLSLTRLFFPVDSFAPVASLADGASTFLKNDFLLVTASTFVWCWVSVWDLYRVGISNVSPLSASVGLLAGFAGIGPGATAAAIWFWREQTMSQRGFRQRS
;
A
#
# COMPACT_ATOMS: atom_id res chain seq x y z
N MET A 1 -25.51 -17.86 -9.49
CA MET A 1 -24.40 -16.93 -9.22
C MET A 1 -23.55 -16.64 -10.46
N THR A 2 -23.46 -17.57 -11.42
CA THR A 2 -22.74 -17.42 -12.71
C THR A 2 -23.39 -16.44 -13.69
N GLU A 3 -24.72 -16.40 -13.76
CA GLU A 3 -25.47 -15.50 -14.67
C GLU A 3 -25.29 -14.01 -14.35
N LEU A 4 -25.19 -13.65 -13.07
CA LEU A 4 -24.95 -12.26 -12.66
C LEU A 4 -23.54 -11.79 -13.00
N LEU A 5 -22.55 -12.68 -12.87
CA LEU A 5 -21.18 -12.42 -13.28
C LEU A 5 -21.06 -12.30 -14.79
N SER A 6 -21.73 -13.15 -15.56
CA SER A 6 -21.74 -13.08 -17.03
C SER A 6 -22.34 -11.77 -17.53
N ARG A 7 -23.47 -11.34 -16.95
CA ARG A 7 -24.11 -10.07 -17.31
C ARG A 7 -23.29 -8.85 -16.88
N ALA A 8 -22.59 -8.93 -15.75
CA ALA A 8 -21.67 -7.88 -15.33
C ALA A 8 -20.48 -7.74 -16.31
N ILE A 9 -19.91 -8.86 -16.77
CA ILE A 9 -18.82 -8.88 -17.75
C ILE A 9 -19.28 -8.35 -19.11
N GLU A 10 -20.49 -8.71 -19.55
CA GLU A 10 -21.06 -8.24 -20.82
C GLU A 10 -21.38 -6.74 -20.79
N CYS A 11 -21.90 -6.21 -19.67
CA CYS A 11 -22.10 -4.77 -19.48
C CYS A 11 -20.77 -3.98 -19.50
N ILE A 12 -19.70 -4.54 -18.94
CA ILE A 12 -18.35 -3.95 -18.99
C ILE A 12 -17.81 -3.94 -20.42
N GLY A 13 -18.07 -5.00 -21.20
CA GLY A 13 -17.65 -5.09 -22.61
C GLY A 13 -18.37 -4.10 -23.52
N ARG A 14 -19.64 -3.80 -23.24
CA ARG A 14 -20.48 -2.92 -24.06
C ARG A 14 -20.22 -1.42 -23.82
N GLY A 15 -19.64 -1.06 -22.66
CA GLY A 15 -19.17 0.31 -22.37
C GLY A 15 -17.86 0.69 -23.07
N ARG A 16 -17.22 -0.23 -23.81
CA ARG A 16 -15.99 0.00 -24.59
C ARG A 16 -16.23 0.49 -26.03
N GLN A 17 -17.47 0.73 -26.45
CA GLN A 17 -17.66 1.44 -27.72
C GLN A 17 -17.11 2.85 -27.61
N ALA A 18 -16.07 3.11 -28.41
CA ALA A 18 -15.24 4.30 -28.37
C ALA A 18 -16.07 5.58 -28.54
N LYS A 19 -16.04 6.42 -27.51
CA LYS A 19 -16.40 7.84 -27.61
C LYS A 19 -15.33 8.53 -28.48
N PRO A 20 -15.69 9.25 -29.56
CA PRO A 20 -14.70 10.01 -30.31
C PRO A 20 -14.20 11.16 -29.42
N ASP A 21 -12.90 11.41 -29.47
CA ASP A 21 -12.12 12.42 -28.71
C ASP A 21 -11.76 12.06 -27.26
N SER A 22 -11.66 10.78 -26.92
CA SER A 22 -11.07 10.38 -25.65
C SER A 22 -9.54 10.33 -25.78
N PRO A 23 -8.77 11.02 -24.91
CA PRO A 23 -7.31 11.00 -24.99
C PRO A 23 -6.80 9.57 -24.95
N SER A 24 -5.74 9.32 -25.72
CA SER A 24 -5.11 8.00 -25.79
C SER A 24 -4.69 7.54 -24.38
N ALA A 25 -4.62 6.22 -24.15
CA ALA A 25 -4.22 5.69 -22.84
C ALA A 25 -2.87 6.29 -22.37
N ASP A 26 -1.99 6.56 -23.33
CA ASP A 26 -0.68 7.17 -23.15
C ASP A 26 -0.74 8.64 -22.71
N GLU A 27 -1.66 9.42 -23.27
CA GLU A 27 -1.84 10.84 -22.96
C GLU A 27 -2.47 11.02 -21.57
N ARG A 28 -3.32 10.07 -21.14
CA ARG A 28 -3.87 10.03 -19.78
C ARG A 28 -2.82 9.71 -18.72
N ILE A 29 -1.92 8.76 -19.00
CA ILE A 29 -0.83 8.41 -18.07
C ILE A 29 0.07 9.63 -17.82
N ASP A 30 0.41 10.37 -18.87
CA ASP A 30 1.25 11.56 -18.77
C ASP A 30 0.56 12.68 -17.97
N SER A 31 -0.76 12.86 -18.15
CA SER A 31 -1.53 13.85 -17.38
C SER A 31 -1.74 13.46 -15.92
N ASP A 32 -1.84 12.17 -15.58
CA ASP A 32 -2.18 11.70 -14.23
C ASP A 32 -0.94 11.58 -13.32
N LEU A 33 0.25 11.39 -13.91
CA LEU A 33 1.51 11.17 -13.18
C LEU A 33 1.85 12.27 -12.16
N PRO A 34 1.69 13.58 -12.47
CA PRO A 34 1.96 14.65 -11.50
C PRO A 34 0.99 14.63 -10.32
N TYR A 35 -0.29 14.33 -10.55
CA TYR A 35 -1.29 14.25 -9.49
C TYR A 35 -1.05 13.03 -8.60
N LEU A 36 -0.74 11.88 -9.18
CA LEU A 36 -0.35 10.67 -8.45
C LEU A 36 0.90 10.91 -7.60
N SER A 37 1.90 11.61 -8.15
CA SER A 37 3.11 12.00 -7.41
C SER A 37 2.78 12.80 -6.14
N VAL A 38 1.92 13.81 -6.26
CA VAL A 38 1.48 14.63 -5.10
C VAL A 38 0.72 13.78 -4.09
N LEU A 39 -0.21 12.93 -4.54
CA LEU A 39 -0.99 12.06 -3.67
C LEU A 39 -0.11 11.08 -2.87
N TYR A 40 0.84 10.41 -3.53
CA TYR A 40 1.74 9.49 -2.83
C TYR A 40 2.68 10.23 -1.88
N THR A 41 3.22 11.39 -2.29
CA THR A 41 4.12 12.18 -1.44
C THR A 41 3.42 12.69 -0.19
N THR A 42 2.23 13.28 -0.34
CA THR A 42 1.44 13.78 0.79
C THR A 42 1.03 12.66 1.75
N THR A 43 0.56 11.53 1.20
CA THR A 43 0.22 10.35 2.01
C THR A 43 1.43 9.80 2.75
N CYS A 44 2.61 9.77 2.11
CA CYS A 44 3.86 9.37 2.73
C CYS A 44 4.22 10.26 3.92
N ILE A 45 4.20 11.59 3.74
CA ILE A 45 4.53 12.55 4.79
C ILE A 45 3.56 12.44 5.97
N ILE A 46 2.25 12.40 5.71
CA ILE A 46 1.24 12.30 6.76
C ILE A 46 1.41 11.00 7.53
N SER A 47 1.49 9.86 6.83
CA SER A 47 1.64 8.55 7.46
C SER A 47 2.94 8.42 8.25
N ALA A 48 4.06 8.93 7.73
CA ALA A 48 5.34 8.89 8.42
C ALA A 48 5.31 9.75 9.68
N SER A 49 4.72 10.95 9.60
CA SER A 49 4.57 11.85 10.75
C SER A 49 3.77 11.20 11.87
N LEU A 50 2.65 10.56 11.55
CA LEU A 50 1.83 9.83 12.52
C LEU A 50 2.58 8.64 13.13
N HIS A 51 3.26 7.83 12.31
CA HIS A 51 4.02 6.68 12.80
C HIS A 51 5.17 7.10 13.73
N MET A 52 5.95 8.11 13.32
CA MET A 52 7.04 8.66 14.13
C MET A 52 6.53 9.29 15.42
N SER A 53 5.38 9.93 15.40
CA SER A 53 4.75 10.49 16.61
C SER A 53 4.41 9.39 17.60
N LEU A 54 3.83 8.27 17.13
CA LEU A 54 3.53 7.11 17.98
C LEU A 54 4.80 6.48 18.57
N ILE A 55 5.84 6.29 17.77
CA ILE A 55 7.13 5.76 18.25
C ILE A 55 7.70 6.69 19.30
N PHE A 56 7.75 8.00 19.02
CA PHE A 56 8.30 8.99 19.94
C PHE A 56 7.51 9.05 21.26
N SER A 57 6.17 9.02 21.20
CA SER A 57 5.34 8.95 22.40
C SER A 57 5.59 7.68 23.23
N CYS A 58 5.87 6.54 22.60
CA CYS A 58 6.25 5.33 23.33
C CYS A 58 7.63 5.46 23.97
N LEU A 59 8.61 6.00 23.24
CA LEU A 59 9.98 6.18 23.76
C LEU A 59 10.05 7.15 24.95
N LEU A 60 9.16 8.15 24.99
CA LEU A 60 9.07 9.10 26.10
C LEU A 60 8.24 8.60 27.29
N SER A 61 7.50 7.51 27.14
CA SER A 61 6.62 7.01 28.19
C SER A 61 7.23 5.82 28.90
N GLU A 62 7.32 5.88 30.23
CA GLU A 62 7.80 4.76 31.04
C GLU A 62 6.82 3.57 31.05
N ASN A 63 5.56 3.78 30.65
CA ASN A 63 4.47 2.81 30.76
C ASN A 63 3.99 2.24 29.40
N LEU A 64 4.45 2.80 28.27
CA LEU A 64 4.02 2.37 26.93
C LEU A 64 5.11 1.56 26.25
N SER A 65 4.89 0.26 26.10
CA SER A 65 5.73 -0.60 25.27
C SER A 65 5.19 -0.70 23.84
N LEU A 66 6.05 -0.54 22.84
CA LEU A 66 5.71 -0.72 21.42
C LEU A 66 5.11 -2.11 21.15
N THR A 67 5.65 -3.15 21.79
CA THR A 67 5.13 -4.51 21.65
C THR A 67 3.70 -4.61 22.18
N ARG A 68 3.40 -3.99 23.33
CA ARG A 68 2.06 -3.96 23.91
C ARG A 68 1.08 -3.09 23.11
N LEU A 69 1.59 -2.09 22.40
CA LEU A 69 0.80 -1.21 21.55
C LEU A 69 0.34 -1.92 20.28
N PHE A 70 1.25 -2.65 19.61
CA PHE A 70 0.99 -3.25 18.31
C PHE A 70 0.61 -4.73 18.35
N PHE A 71 1.08 -5.49 19.35
CA PHE A 71 0.81 -6.92 19.46
C PHE A 71 -0.16 -7.21 20.61
N PRO A 72 -1.32 -7.83 20.33
CA PRO A 72 -2.18 -8.37 21.36
C PRO A 72 -1.53 -9.60 21.99
N VAL A 73 -1.54 -9.67 23.32
CA VAL A 73 -0.94 -10.78 24.07
C VAL A 73 -1.86 -12.02 24.03
N ASP A 74 -3.17 -11.82 24.16
CA ASP A 74 -4.17 -12.89 24.23
C ASP A 74 -5.43 -12.55 23.42
N SER A 75 -5.34 -12.62 22.08
CA SER A 75 -6.42 -12.21 21.16
C SER A 75 -7.76 -12.92 21.32
N PHE A 76 -7.76 -14.10 21.95
CA PHE A 76 -8.96 -14.94 22.12
C PHE A 76 -9.36 -15.14 23.59
N ALA A 77 -8.69 -14.46 24.53
CA ALA A 77 -9.05 -14.52 25.93
C ALA A 77 -10.36 -13.74 26.20
N PRO A 78 -11.15 -14.14 27.21
CA PRO A 78 -12.26 -13.34 27.69
C PRO A 78 -11.79 -11.94 28.10
N VAL A 79 -12.48 -10.90 27.64
CA VAL A 79 -12.15 -9.50 27.95
C VAL A 79 -12.96 -8.99 29.13
N ALA A 80 -12.33 -8.21 30.01
CA ALA A 80 -12.96 -7.67 31.21
C ALA A 80 -13.93 -6.51 30.91
N SER A 81 -13.71 -5.80 29.80
CA SER A 81 -14.53 -4.65 29.39
C SER A 81 -14.67 -4.55 27.86
N LEU A 82 -15.70 -3.80 27.42
CA LEU A 82 -15.88 -3.49 26.00
C LEU A 82 -14.69 -2.70 25.43
N ALA A 83 -14.10 -1.80 26.21
CA ALA A 83 -12.93 -1.02 25.80
C ALA A 83 -11.71 -1.91 25.53
N ASP A 84 -11.46 -2.92 26.37
CA ASP A 84 -10.38 -3.89 26.18
C ASP A 84 -10.61 -4.78 24.95
N GLY A 85 -11.87 -5.18 24.73
CA GLY A 85 -12.28 -5.90 23.51
C GLY A 85 -12.05 -5.09 22.25
N ALA A 86 -12.50 -3.83 22.22
CA ALA A 86 -12.31 -2.93 21.09
C ALA A 86 -10.81 -2.66 20.82
N SER A 87 -10.00 -2.45 21.87
CA SER A 87 -8.55 -2.28 21.72
C SER A 87 -7.89 -3.51 21.11
N THR A 88 -8.24 -4.71 21.59
CA THR A 88 -7.69 -5.98 21.08
C THR A 88 -8.09 -6.22 19.62
N PHE A 89 -9.35 -5.95 19.28
CA PHE A 89 -9.85 -6.05 17.91
C PHE A 89 -9.09 -5.11 16.95
N LEU A 90 -8.94 -3.82 17.32
CA LEU A 90 -8.23 -2.84 16.49
C LEU A 90 -6.74 -3.18 16.31
N LYS A 91 -6.08 -3.77 17.32
CA LYS A 91 -4.70 -4.25 17.18
C LYS A 91 -4.60 -5.40 16.18
N ASN A 92 -5.51 -6.38 16.28
CA ASN A 92 -5.56 -7.49 15.33
C ASN A 92 -5.82 -6.99 13.90
N ASP A 93 -6.80 -6.10 13.71
CA ASP A 93 -7.13 -5.51 12.42
C ASP A 93 -5.92 -4.76 11.83
N PHE A 94 -5.27 -3.92 12.65
CA PHE A 94 -4.05 -3.22 12.26
C PHE A 94 -2.92 -4.17 11.82
N LEU A 95 -2.68 -5.25 12.57
CA LEU A 95 -1.66 -6.24 12.20
C LEU A 95 -2.00 -6.96 10.89
N LEU A 96 -3.26 -7.33 10.70
CA LEU A 96 -3.73 -8.00 9.50
C LEU A 96 -3.62 -7.09 8.27
N VAL A 97 -4.05 -5.83 8.39
CA VAL A 97 -3.91 -4.82 7.33
C VAL A 97 -2.44 -4.55 7.03
N THR A 98 -1.59 -4.47 8.06
CA THR A 98 -0.15 -4.30 7.88
C THR A 98 0.47 -5.48 7.14
N ALA A 99 0.17 -6.72 7.53
CA ALA A 99 0.65 -7.92 6.86
C ALA A 99 0.14 -8.01 5.40
N SER A 100 -1.14 -7.71 5.18
CA SER A 100 -1.73 -7.66 3.83
C SER A 100 -1.03 -6.61 2.96
N THR A 101 -0.79 -5.42 3.52
CA THR A 101 -0.08 -4.33 2.83
C THR A 101 1.36 -4.71 2.51
N PHE A 102 2.05 -5.42 3.40
CA PHE A 102 3.39 -5.96 3.14
C PHE A 102 3.38 -6.86 1.90
N VAL A 103 2.48 -7.85 1.88
CA VAL A 103 2.34 -8.79 0.78
C VAL A 103 1.99 -8.07 -0.51
N TRP A 104 1.10 -7.08 -0.46
CA TRP A 104 0.71 -6.29 -1.62
C TRP A 104 1.88 -5.48 -2.21
N CYS A 105 2.67 -4.83 -1.36
CA CYS A 105 3.86 -4.09 -1.79
C CYS A 105 4.93 -5.04 -2.34
N TRP A 106 5.15 -6.17 -1.67
CA TRP A 106 6.06 -7.22 -2.12
C TRP A 106 5.69 -7.75 -3.51
N VAL A 107 4.42 -8.12 -3.71
CA VAL A 107 3.90 -8.59 -5.00
C VAL A 107 4.06 -7.51 -6.07
N SER A 108 3.89 -6.23 -5.73
CA SER A 108 4.09 -5.12 -6.67
C SER A 108 5.55 -5.00 -7.13
N VAL A 109 6.53 -5.17 -6.24
CA VAL A 109 7.95 -5.19 -6.61
C VAL A 109 8.28 -6.45 -7.41
N TRP A 110 7.77 -7.60 -6.97
CA TRP A 110 7.94 -8.88 -7.67
C TRP A 110 7.41 -8.81 -9.09
N ASP A 111 6.25 -8.18 -9.30
CA ASP A 111 5.64 -8.00 -10.62
C ASP A 111 6.57 -7.23 -11.56
N LEU A 112 7.13 -6.10 -11.11
CA LEU A 112 8.11 -5.33 -11.88
C LEU A 112 9.41 -6.09 -12.15
N TYR A 113 9.84 -6.94 -11.21
CA TYR A 113 11.01 -7.80 -11.36
C TYR A 113 10.79 -8.89 -12.42
N ARG A 114 9.67 -9.62 -12.35
CA ARG A 114 9.36 -10.72 -13.29
C ARG A 114 9.19 -10.24 -14.73
N VAL A 115 8.68 -9.03 -14.95
CA VAL A 115 8.53 -8.47 -16.29
C VAL A 115 9.82 -7.78 -16.80
N GLY A 116 10.91 -7.79 -16.01
CA GLY A 116 12.19 -7.20 -16.39
C GLY A 116 12.20 -5.66 -16.42
N ILE A 117 11.19 -5.03 -15.80
CA ILE A 117 11.12 -3.57 -15.68
C ILE A 117 12.09 -3.08 -14.60
N SER A 118 12.13 -3.78 -13.46
CA SER A 118 12.99 -3.50 -12.31
C SER A 118 14.05 -4.60 -12.11
N ASN A 119 15.24 -4.20 -11.64
CA ASN A 119 16.31 -5.11 -11.23
C ASN A 119 16.30 -5.41 -9.72
N VAL A 120 15.32 -4.88 -8.98
CA VAL A 120 15.19 -5.12 -7.54
C VAL A 120 14.78 -6.57 -7.32
N SER A 121 15.70 -7.37 -6.79
CA SER A 121 15.41 -8.76 -6.46
C SER A 121 14.32 -8.82 -5.39
N PRO A 122 13.56 -9.93 -5.33
CA PRO A 122 12.49 -10.08 -4.37
C PRO A 122 13.11 -9.99 -2.99
N LEU A 123 14.12 -10.80 -2.68
CA LEU A 123 14.76 -10.79 -1.37
C LEU A 123 15.18 -9.37 -0.90
N SER A 124 15.75 -8.56 -1.80
CA SER A 124 16.09 -7.16 -1.50
C SER A 124 14.85 -6.33 -1.15
N ALA A 125 13.76 -6.50 -1.90
CA ALA A 125 12.48 -5.86 -1.62
C ALA A 125 11.95 -6.21 -0.21
N SER A 126 12.22 -7.41 0.31
CA SER A 126 11.70 -7.90 1.60
C SER A 126 12.39 -7.15 2.70
N VAL A 127 13.72 -7.11 2.62
CA VAL A 127 14.55 -6.37 3.56
C VAL A 127 14.18 -4.89 3.54
N GLY A 128 14.02 -4.30 2.35
CA GLY A 128 13.61 -2.90 2.19
C GLY A 128 12.22 -2.61 2.78
N LEU A 129 11.24 -3.48 2.51
CA LEU A 129 9.88 -3.35 3.04
C LEU A 129 9.83 -3.51 4.56
N LEU A 130 10.56 -4.49 5.11
CA LEU A 130 10.66 -4.68 6.56
C LEU A 130 11.30 -3.46 7.23
N ALA A 131 12.39 -2.94 6.66
CA ALA A 131 13.05 -1.74 7.16
C ALA A 131 12.14 -0.51 7.08
N GLY A 132 11.41 -0.33 5.97
CA GLY A 132 10.46 0.77 5.81
C GLY A 132 9.29 0.68 6.81
N PHE A 133 8.68 -0.50 6.93
CA PHE A 133 7.54 -0.73 7.82
C PHE A 133 7.90 -0.47 9.28
N ALA A 134 9.10 -0.88 9.71
CA ALA A 134 9.58 -0.63 11.06
C ALA A 134 10.06 0.81 11.27
N GLY A 135 10.63 1.46 10.25
CA GLY A 135 11.23 2.79 10.36
C GLY A 135 10.24 3.93 10.20
N ILE A 136 9.57 4.00 9.04
CA ILE A 136 8.64 5.10 8.70
C ILE A 136 7.17 4.68 8.75
N GLY A 137 6.91 3.40 8.98
CA GLY A 137 5.58 2.84 9.10
C GLY A 137 5.03 2.23 7.80
N PRO A 138 3.99 1.40 7.90
CA PRO A 138 3.45 0.66 6.77
C PRO A 138 2.78 1.55 5.72
N GLY A 139 2.05 2.59 6.14
CA GLY A 139 1.38 3.50 5.20
C GLY A 139 2.35 4.34 4.37
N ALA A 140 3.40 4.89 5.01
CA ALA A 140 4.43 5.67 4.33
C ALA A 140 5.24 4.81 3.36
N THR A 141 5.61 3.59 3.79
CA THR A 141 6.33 2.65 2.93
C THR A 141 5.48 2.23 1.75
N ALA A 142 4.19 1.94 1.94
CA ALA A 142 3.28 1.61 0.85
C ALA A 142 3.19 2.76 -0.17
N ALA A 143 2.99 3.99 0.30
CA ALA A 143 2.95 5.17 -0.57
C ALA A 143 4.27 5.35 -1.35
N ALA A 144 5.42 5.14 -0.72
CA ALA A 144 6.73 5.21 -1.37
C ALA A 144 6.91 4.13 -2.45
N ILE A 145 6.48 2.89 -2.19
CA ILE A 145 6.53 1.80 -3.19
C ILE A 145 5.62 2.09 -4.37
N TRP A 146 4.41 2.60 -4.12
CA TRP A 146 3.48 2.98 -5.19
C TRP A 146 4.00 4.14 -6.03
N PHE A 147 4.59 5.15 -5.40
CA PHE A 147 5.29 6.24 -6.09
C PHE A 147 6.42 5.69 -6.98
N TRP A 148 7.30 4.87 -6.42
CA TRP A 148 8.41 4.26 -7.17
C TRP A 148 7.93 3.39 -8.32
N ARG A 149 6.89 2.58 -8.10
CA ARG A 149 6.28 1.71 -9.12
C ARG A 149 5.79 2.56 -10.30
N GLU A 150 5.06 3.63 -10.03
CA GLU A 150 4.52 4.50 -11.07
C GLU A 150 5.61 5.19 -11.88
N GLN A 151 6.63 5.73 -11.20
CA GLN A 151 7.80 6.34 -11.86
C GLN A 151 8.57 5.33 -12.71
N THR A 152 8.69 4.09 -12.27
CA THR A 152 9.40 3.04 -13.02
C THR A 152 8.64 2.65 -14.29
N MET A 153 7.31 2.57 -14.22
CA MET A 153 6.46 2.29 -15.38
C MET A 153 6.47 3.46 -16.38
N SER A 154 6.42 4.70 -15.91
CA SER A 154 6.42 5.89 -16.78
C SER A 154 7.75 6.05 -17.54
N GLN A 155 8.90 5.83 -16.89
CA GLN A 155 10.23 5.93 -17.52
C GLN A 155 10.45 4.92 -18.65
N ARG A 156 9.87 3.71 -18.54
CA ARG A 156 9.92 2.70 -19.61
C ARG A 156 8.99 3.05 -20.77
N GLY A 157 7.82 3.61 -20.49
CA GLY A 157 6.90 4.13 -21.51
C GLY A 157 7.57 5.21 -22.38
N PHE A 158 8.39 6.07 -21.79
CA PHE A 158 9.17 7.08 -22.52
C PHE A 158 10.27 6.45 -23.39
N ARG A 159 11.02 5.45 -22.88
CA ARG A 159 12.13 4.79 -23.61
C ARG A 159 11.69 3.92 -24.79
N GLN A 160 10.45 3.42 -24.82
CA GLN A 160 9.92 2.72 -26.00
C GLN A 160 9.53 3.68 -27.14
N ARG A 161 9.52 4.99 -26.89
CA ARG A 161 9.11 6.04 -27.85
C ARG A 161 10.28 6.84 -28.44
N SER A 162 11.50 6.68 -27.94
CA SER A 162 12.74 7.33 -28.42
C SER A 162 13.56 6.41 -29.30
#